data_AF-A0A009SG02-F1
#
_entry.id   AF-A0A009SG02-F1
#
_cell.length_a   1.000
_cell.length_b   1.000
_cell.length_c   1.000
_cell.angle_alpha   90.00
_cell.angle_beta   90.00
_cell.angle_gamma   90.00
#
_symmetry.space_group_name_H-M   'P 1'
#
loop_
_entity.id
_entity.type
_entity.pdbx_description
1 polymer ?
#
loop_
_entity_poly.entity_id
_entity_poly.type
_entity_poly.pdbx_seq_one_letter_code
_entity_poly.pdbx_strand_id
1 'polypeptide(L)'
;MHNPIIFIGYGLGDENIHGLFKTIFSYVDVNSEQSQKIRRNFLLVEYDKNNMSTEVVEHDIDIEGIGIIRINKIKTDNFSAIYKEIANLILHVSAMEIRKVQSVYHEILKGEKVYLLR
;
A
#
# COMPACT_ATOMS: atom_id res chain seq x y z
N MET A 1 7.35 8.40 -6.12
CA MET A 1 6.12 7.76 -5.59
C MET A 1 6.57 6.70 -4.60
N HIS A 2 6.31 6.88 -3.30
CA HIS A 2 6.95 6.10 -2.22
C HIS A 2 5.98 5.23 -1.40
N ASN A 3 4.69 5.16 -1.78
CA ASN A 3 3.67 4.50 -0.97
C ASN A 3 3.25 3.18 -1.64
N PRO A 4 3.37 2.03 -0.96
CA PRO A 4 2.88 0.75 -1.47
C PRO A 4 1.34 0.74 -1.47
N ILE A 5 0.75 0.04 -2.44
CA ILE A 5 -0.69 -0.22 -2.53
C ILE A 5 -0.90 -1.71 -2.28
N ILE A 6 -1.53 -2.04 -1.15
CA ILE A 6 -1.69 -3.42 -0.70
C ILE A 6 -3.17 -3.78 -0.68
N PHE A 7 -3.57 -4.77 -1.48
CA PHE A 7 -4.92 -5.31 -1.53
C PHE A 7 -5.02 -6.55 -0.64
N ILE A 8 -5.79 -6.49 0.44
CA ILE A 8 -5.84 -7.55 1.45
C ILE A 8 -7.18 -8.27 1.40
N GLY A 9 -7.16 -9.60 1.28
CA GLY A 9 -8.36 -10.44 1.28
C GLY A 9 -9.08 -10.50 -0.07
N TYR A 10 -8.41 -10.08 -1.15
CA TYR A 10 -8.97 -10.07 -2.49
C TYR A 10 -8.36 -11.18 -3.36
N GLY A 11 -9.19 -11.73 -4.24
CA GLY A 11 -8.76 -12.63 -5.29
C GLY A 11 -8.59 -11.93 -6.63
N LEU A 12 -7.90 -12.57 -7.56
CA LEU A 12 -7.73 -12.07 -8.93
C LEU A 12 -9.02 -12.12 -9.76
N GLY A 13 -9.97 -12.97 -9.38
CA GLY A 13 -11.28 -13.05 -10.01
C GLY A 13 -12.27 -11.99 -9.54
N ASP A 14 -11.86 -11.07 -8.65
CA ASP A 14 -12.73 -9.99 -8.17
C ASP A 14 -12.84 -8.88 -9.22
N GLU A 15 -14.08 -8.60 -9.67
CA GLU A 15 -14.36 -7.57 -10.67
C GLU A 15 -13.90 -6.17 -10.21
N ASN A 16 -13.92 -5.88 -8.91
CA ASN A 16 -13.46 -4.60 -8.38
C ASN A 16 -11.95 -4.44 -8.54
N ILE A 17 -11.19 -5.50 -8.29
CA ILE A 17 -9.73 -5.52 -8.49
C ILE A 17 -9.42 -5.35 -9.97
N HIS A 18 -10.16 -6.05 -10.84
CA HIS A 18 -9.99 -5.93 -12.28
C HIS A 18 -10.31 -4.52 -12.79
N GLY A 19 -11.42 -3.93 -12.35
CA GLY A 19 -11.81 -2.56 -12.68
C GLY A 19 -10.79 -1.53 -12.21
N LEU A 20 -10.28 -1.67 -10.98
CA LEU A 20 -9.27 -0.77 -10.43
C LEU A 20 -7.96 -0.83 -11.22
N PHE A 21 -7.48 -2.04 -11.53
CA PHE A 21 -6.28 -2.17 -12.36
C PHE A 21 -6.49 -1.61 -13.77
N LYS A 22 -7.66 -1.84 -14.39
CA LYS A 22 -8.02 -1.24 -15.68
C LYS A 22 -7.94 0.28 -15.63
N THR A 23 -8.50 0.91 -14.60
CA THR A 23 -8.43 2.37 -14.41
C THR A 23 -7.00 2.87 -14.19
N ILE A 24 -6.19 2.19 -13.38
CA ILE A 24 -4.82 2.64 -13.10
C ILE A 24 -3.95 2.53 -14.35
N PHE A 25 -4.02 1.41 -15.05
CA PHE A 25 -3.17 1.15 -16.21
C PHE A 25 -3.71 1.74 -17.51
N SER A 26 -4.97 2.19 -17.58
CA SER A 26 -5.45 2.95 -18.76
C SER A 26 -4.72 4.27 -18.97
N TYR A 27 -4.11 4.81 -17.92
CA TYR A 27 -3.39 6.09 -17.98
C TYR A 27 -1.87 5.93 -18.13
N VAL A 28 -1.36 4.71 -18.20
CA VAL A 28 0.09 4.46 -18.23
C VAL A 28 0.42 3.43 -19.30
N ASP A 29 1.34 3.74 -20.21
CA ASP A 29 1.84 2.78 -21.19
C ASP A 29 2.45 1.57 -20.45
N VAL A 30 1.92 0.38 -20.70
CA VAL A 30 2.27 -0.87 -20.03
C VAL A 30 3.76 -1.19 -20.13
N ASN A 31 4.42 -0.74 -21.21
CA ASN A 31 5.84 -0.97 -21.47
C ASN A 31 6.75 0.15 -20.94
N SER A 32 6.19 1.22 -20.39
CA SER A 32 6.98 2.31 -19.83
C SER A 32 7.68 1.93 -18.53
N GLU A 33 8.81 2.58 -18.25
CA GLU A 33 9.52 2.48 -16.98
C GLU A 33 8.64 2.90 -15.79
N GLN A 34 7.71 3.83 -16.01
CA GLN A 34 6.76 4.29 -15.00
C GLN A 34 5.78 3.18 -14.64
N SER A 35 5.24 2.47 -15.64
CA SER A 35 4.41 1.28 -15.39
C SER A 35 5.15 0.21 -14.60
N GLN A 36 6.44 -0.03 -14.87
CA GLN A 36 7.24 -0.97 -14.07
C GLN A 36 7.42 -0.52 -12.62
N LYS A 37 7.55 0.79 -12.36
CA LYS A 37 7.63 1.33 -10.99
C LYS A 37 6.29 1.19 -10.27
N ILE A 38 5.19 1.49 -10.96
CA ILE A 38 3.83 1.37 -10.41
C ILE A 38 3.51 -0.10 -10.10
N ARG A 39 3.82 -1.03 -11.02
CA ARG A 39 3.69 -2.50 -10.82
C ARG A 39 4.39 -2.99 -9.55
N ARG A 40 5.63 -2.55 -9.32
CA ARG A 40 6.44 -2.95 -8.15
C ARG A 40 5.84 -2.51 -6.82
N ASN A 41 4.99 -1.48 -6.82
CA ASN A 41 4.37 -0.96 -5.61
C ASN A 41 3.06 -1.66 -5.24
N PHE A 42 2.55 -2.55 -6.08
CA PHE A 42 1.34 -3.32 -5.77
C PHE A 42 1.70 -4.64 -5.09
N LEU A 43 0.89 -5.01 -4.09
CA LEU A 43 0.88 -6.32 -3.49
C LEU A 43 -0.56 -6.80 -3.33
N LEU A 44 -0.89 -7.94 -3.93
CA LEU A 44 -2.16 -8.62 -3.72
C LEU A 44 -1.98 -9.73 -2.68
N VAL A 45 -2.77 -9.69 -1.62
CA VAL A 45 -2.81 -10.70 -0.57
C VAL A 45 -4.12 -11.47 -0.70
N GLU A 46 -4.03 -12.70 -1.18
CA GLU A 46 -5.15 -13.62 -1.34
C GLU A 46 -5.17 -14.60 -0.15
N TYR A 47 -6.34 -14.77 0.45
CA TYR A 47 -6.53 -15.75 1.51
C TYR A 47 -6.40 -17.17 0.94
N ASP A 48 -5.57 -17.99 1.56
CA ASP A 48 -5.43 -19.39 1.22
C ASP A 48 -5.36 -20.26 2.49
N LYS A 49 -6.36 -21.13 2.66
CA LYS A 49 -6.57 -21.85 3.93
C LYS A 49 -5.46 -22.86 4.18
N ASN A 50 -4.92 -22.86 5.39
CA ASN A 50 -3.79 -23.70 5.84
C ASN A 50 -2.47 -23.40 5.11
N ASN A 51 -2.32 -22.23 4.48
CA ASN A 51 -1.12 -21.83 3.79
C ASN A 51 -0.40 -20.72 4.56
N MET A 52 0.62 -21.08 5.33
CA MET A 52 1.39 -20.10 6.11
C MET A 52 2.54 -19.45 5.32
N SER A 53 2.54 -19.58 3.98
CA SER A 53 3.60 -19.03 3.13
C SER A 53 3.68 -17.51 3.26
N THR A 54 4.91 -17.00 3.24
CA THR A 54 5.23 -15.57 3.16
C THR A 54 5.94 -15.23 1.85
N GLU A 55 5.88 -16.14 0.88
CA GLU A 55 6.56 -15.99 -0.40
C GLU A 55 5.76 -15.07 -1.33
N VAL A 56 6.43 -14.02 -1.81
CA VAL A 56 5.90 -13.13 -2.84
C VAL A 56 6.20 -13.76 -4.20
N VAL A 57 5.15 -14.04 -4.97
CA VAL A 57 5.24 -14.55 -6.34
C VAL A 57 4.73 -13.50 -7.31
N GLU A 58 5.36 -13.44 -8.48
CA GLU A 58 4.84 -12.65 -9.58
C GLU A 58 3.68 -13.41 -10.26
N HIS A 59 2.60 -12.70 -10.58
CA HIS A 59 1.44 -13.25 -11.26
C HIS A 59 1.01 -12.37 -12.43
N ASP A 60 0.74 -13.00 -13.57
CA ASP A 60 0.28 -12.33 -14.78
C ASP A 60 -1.25 -12.26 -14.79
N ILE A 61 -1.78 -11.05 -14.95
CA ILE A 61 -3.22 -10.76 -15.08
C ILE A 61 -3.46 -10.25 -16.49
N ASP A 62 -4.36 -10.91 -17.22
CA ASP A 62 -4.85 -10.37 -18.48
C ASP A 62 -5.92 -9.32 -18.20
N ILE A 63 -5.70 -8.07 -18.62
CA ILE A 63 -6.67 -6.99 -18.48
C ILE A 63 -7.21 -6.63 -19.86
N GLU A 64 -8.51 -6.76 -20.01
CA GLU A 64 -9.20 -6.51 -21.27
C GLU A 64 -8.90 -5.10 -21.82
N GLY A 65 -8.34 -5.06 -23.03
CA GLY A 65 -8.01 -3.82 -23.75
C GLY A 65 -6.68 -3.16 -23.34
N ILE A 66 -5.96 -3.73 -22.37
CA ILE A 66 -4.64 -3.23 -21.93
C ILE A 66 -3.55 -4.30 -22.17
N GLY A 67 -3.88 -5.57 -21.95
CA GLY A 67 -2.97 -6.71 -22.10
C GLY A 67 -2.51 -7.28 -20.77
N ILE A 68 -1.42 -8.04 -20.80
CA ILE A 68 -0.93 -8.80 -19.65
C ILE A 68 -0.11 -7.90 -18.73
N ILE A 69 -0.50 -7.86 -17.45
CA ILE A 69 0.16 -7.09 -16.41
C ILE A 69 0.65 -8.04 -15.33
N ARG A 70 1.94 -7.93 -15.02
CA ARG A 70 2.56 -8.67 -13.93
C ARG A 70 2.43 -7.92 -12.61
N ILE A 71 1.93 -8.58 -11.57
CA ILE A 71 1.83 -7.99 -10.22
C ILE A 71 2.45 -8.91 -9.18
N ASN A 72 2.81 -8.36 -8.02
CA ASN A 72 3.22 -9.15 -6.87
C ASN A 72 2.00 -9.69 -6.13
N LYS A 73 2.07 -10.97 -5.74
CA LYS A 73 1.02 -11.66 -5.03
C LYS A 73 1.58 -12.51 -3.90
N ILE A 74 0.88 -12.55 -2.78
CA ILE A 74 1.05 -13.54 -1.70
C ILE A 74 -0.26 -14.31 -1.59
N LYS A 75 -0.17 -15.64 -1.44
CA LYS A 75 -1.28 -16.49 -0.98
C LYS A 75 -0.95 -16.98 0.41
N THR A 76 -1.78 -16.64 1.40
CA THR A 76 -1.52 -17.02 2.78
C THR A 76 -2.78 -16.99 3.64
N ASP A 77 -2.79 -17.74 4.75
CA ASP A 77 -3.67 -17.50 5.91
C ASP A 77 -2.92 -16.83 7.07
N ASN A 78 -1.60 -16.64 6.94
CA ASN A 78 -0.77 -15.95 7.92
C ASN A 78 -0.82 -14.42 7.78
N PHE A 79 -2.00 -13.83 7.93
CA PHE A 79 -2.17 -12.38 7.89
C PHE A 79 -1.37 -11.67 9.01
N SER A 80 -1.08 -12.37 10.11
CA SER A 80 -0.24 -11.82 11.18
C SER A 80 1.16 -11.45 10.71
N ALA A 81 1.79 -12.27 9.85
CA ALA A 81 3.09 -11.95 9.28
C ALA A 81 3.01 -10.69 8.40
N ILE A 82 1.95 -10.57 7.59
CA ILE A 82 1.74 -9.41 6.72
C ILE A 82 1.57 -8.13 7.54
N TYR A 83 0.70 -8.13 8.55
CA TYR A 83 0.51 -6.94 9.39
C TYR A 83 1.77 -6.55 10.15
N LYS A 84 2.59 -7.53 10.56
CA LYS A 84 3.89 -7.27 11.19
C LYS A 84 4.85 -6.55 10.23
N GLU A 85 4.95 -7.01 8.99
CA GLU A 85 5.77 -6.34 7.97
C GLU A 85 5.24 -4.95 7.62
N ILE A 86 3.92 -4.79 7.51
CA ILE A 86 3.30 -3.47 7.30
C ILE A 86 3.61 -2.52 8.45
N ALA A 87 3.57 -3.00 9.70
CA ALA A 87 3.90 -2.17 10.87
C ALA A 87 5.37 -1.71 10.88
N ASN A 88 6.27 -2.45 10.22
CA ASN A 88 7.68 -2.09 10.06
C ASN A 88 7.93 -1.16 8.86
N LEU A 89 6.94 -0.92 7.98
CA LEU A 89 7.09 0.00 6.86
C LEU A 89 7.25 1.43 7.38
N ILE A 90 8.44 1.98 7.21
CA ILE A 90 8.70 3.40 7.47
C ILE A 90 8.12 4.20 6.31
N LEU A 91 6.87 4.64 6.46
CA LEU A 91 6.28 5.62 5.57
C LEU A 91 6.98 6.96 5.78
N HIS A 92 7.45 7.58 4.69
CA HIS A 92 8.09 8.89 4.76
C HIS A 92 7.06 9.90 5.23
N VAL A 93 7.16 10.32 6.49
CA VAL A 93 6.33 11.38 7.05
C VAL A 93 6.67 12.68 6.33
N SER A 94 5.68 13.38 5.80
CA SER A 94 5.95 14.64 5.11
C SER A 94 6.46 15.68 6.11
N ALA A 95 7.35 16.58 5.66
CA ALA A 95 7.79 17.70 6.49
C ALA A 95 6.61 18.58 6.97
N MET A 96 5.49 18.58 6.24
CA MET A 96 4.28 19.30 6.61
C MET A 96 3.57 18.65 7.81
N GLU A 97 3.45 17.33 7.83
CA GLU A 97 2.87 16.58 8.96
C GLU A 97 3.73 16.77 10.22
N ILE A 98 5.05 16.72 10.09
CA ILE A 98 5.97 17.01 11.20
C ILE A 98 5.74 18.43 11.73
N ARG A 99 5.65 19.43 10.84
CA ARG A 99 5.37 20.83 11.24
C ARG A 99 4.02 20.98 11.95
N LYS A 100 2.98 20.27 11.48
CA LYS A 100 1.65 20.32 12.09
C LYS A 100 1.68 19.78 13.52
N VAL A 101 2.34 18.64 13.73
CA VAL A 101 2.53 18.06 15.07
C VAL A 101 3.35 18.98 15.96
N GLN A 102 4.45 19.56 15.46
CA GLN A 102 5.27 20.52 16.21
C GLN A 102 4.48 21.76 16.64
N SER A 103 3.60 22.28 15.77
CA SER A 103 2.75 23.43 16.08
C SER A 103 1.77 23.12 17.21
N VAL A 104 1.05 21.99 17.12
CA VAL A 104 0.11 21.54 18.17
C VAL A 104 0.84 21.29 19.48
N TYR A 105 2.00 20.62 19.44
CA TYR A 105 2.82 20.37 20.62
C TYR A 105 3.28 21.67 21.30
N HIS A 106 3.71 22.65 20.51
CA HIS A 106 4.10 23.97 21.03
C HIS A 106 2.93 24.73 21.66
N GLU A 107 1.72 24.62 21.10
CA GLU A 107 0.51 25.20 21.69
C GLU A 107 0.16 24.53 23.02
N ILE A 108 0.30 23.21 23.14
CA ILE A 108 0.08 22.48 24.40
C ILE A 108 1.06 22.96 25.47
N LEU A 109 2.36 23.04 25.16
CA LEU A 109 3.39 23.54 26.09
C LEU A 109 3.13 24.99 26.52
N LYS A 110 2.63 25.83 25.61
CA LYS A 110 2.22 27.21 25.94
C LYS A 110 0.99 27.23 26.83
N GLY A 111 0.00 26.37 26.56
CA GLY A 111 -1.21 26.21 27.37
C GLY A 111 -0.89 25.80 28.80
N GLU A 112 0.03 24.86 29.02
CA GLU A 112 0.47 24.45 30.36
C GLU A 112 1.18 25.58 31.13
N LYS A 113 2.02 26.39 30.45
CA LYS A 113 2.70 27.52 31.11
C LYS A 113 1.76 28.61 31.61
N VAL A 114 0.57 28.76 31.03
CA VAL A 114 -0.42 29.76 31.45
C VAL A 114 -1.10 29.36 32.78
N TYR A 115 -1.22 28.07 33.08
CA TYR A 115 -1.85 27.59 34.33
C TYR A 115 -0.87 27.41 35.50
N LEU A 116 0.44 27.39 35.26
CA LEU A 116 1.46 27.23 36.32
C LEU A 116 2.01 28.56 36.90
N LEU A 117 1.48 29.70 36.47
CA LEU A 117 1.90 31.05 36.93
C LEU A 117 0.79 31.81 37.67
N ARG A 118 -0.19 31.11 38.24
CA ARG A 118 -1.32 31.74 38.96
C ARG A 118 -1.36 31.35 40.43
#